data_AF-A0A7C1BLL9-F1
#
_entry.id   AF-A0A7C1BLL9-F1
#
_cell.length_a   1.000
_cell.length_b   1.000
_cell.length_c   1.000
_cell.angle_alpha   90.00
_cell.angle_beta   90.00
_cell.angle_gamma   90.00
#
_symmetry.space_group_name_H-M   'P 1'
#
loop_
_entity.id
_entity.type
_entity.pdbx_description
1 polymer ?
#
loop_
_entity_poly.entity_id
_entity_poly.type
_entity_poly.pdbx_seq_one_letter_code
_entity_poly.pdbx_strand_id
1 'polypeptide(L)' 'MVMVRYASLFSQLLALFSRQEFYRLVVKHRAERYSKGYNSWDHFTAMLFCQLAQAKSLR' A
#
# COMPACT_ATOMS: atom_id res chain seq x y z
N MET A 1 15.42 6.61 12.49
CA MET A 1 15.53 5.69 11.33
C MET A 1 15.42 4.28 11.89
N VAL A 2 14.26 3.62 11.78
CA VAL A 2 14.05 2.28 12.37
C VAL A 2 14.75 1.25 11.50
N MET A 3 15.83 0.65 12.03
CA MET A 3 16.53 -0.49 11.43
C MET A 3 15.67 -1.74 11.61
N VAL A 4 14.89 -2.11 10.59
CA VAL A 4 14.04 -3.30 10.65
C VAL A 4 14.89 -4.54 10.35
N ARG A 5 15.24 -5.30 11.40
CA ARG A 5 16.16 -6.45 11.32
C ARG A 5 15.56 -7.71 10.68
N TYR A 6 14.22 -7.83 10.60
CA TYR A 6 13.49 -9.00 10.06
C TYR A 6 12.15 -8.60 9.39
N ALA A 7 12.11 -7.51 8.63
CA ALA A 7 10.96 -7.24 7.78
C ALA A 7 11.11 -8.03 6.49
N SER A 8 10.07 -8.76 6.05
CA SER A 8 9.96 -9.20 4.67
C SER A 8 10.31 -8.03 3.74
N LEU A 9 10.99 -8.30 2.62
CA LEU A 9 11.33 -7.30 1.60
C LEU A 9 10.14 -6.37 1.27
N PHE A 10 8.92 -6.95 1.29
CA PHE A 10 7.66 -6.24 1.20
C PHE A 10 7.49 -5.10 2.22
N SER A 11 7.75 -5.33 3.50
CA SER A 11 7.62 -4.31 4.55
C SER A 11 8.70 -3.23 4.47
N GLN A 12 9.89 -3.56 3.96
CA GLN A 12 10.93 -2.55 3.67
C GLN A 12 10.52 -1.65 2.50
N LEU A 13 9.96 -2.24 1.44
CA LEU A 13 9.40 -1.51 0.30
C LEU A 13 8.19 -0.67 0.72
N LEU A 14 7.29 -1.23 1.53
CA LEU A 14 6.14 -0.51 2.07
C LEU A 14 6.57 0.69 2.92
N ALA A 15 7.68 0.58 3.65
CA ALA A 15 8.23 1.67 4.44
C ALA A 15 8.80 2.84 3.60
N LEU A 16 9.10 2.62 2.31
CA LEU A 16 9.44 3.71 1.37
C LEU A 16 8.21 4.57 1.07
N PHE A 17 7.01 4.00 1.16
CA PHE A 17 5.76 4.72 0.96
C PHE A 17 5.30 5.34 2.30
N SER A 18 5.33 6.67 2.38
CA SER A 18 4.82 7.37 3.57
C SER A 18 3.29 7.27 3.63
N ARG A 19 2.77 6.59 4.67
CA ARG A 19 1.33 6.52 4.94
C ARG A 19 0.67 7.89 5.00
N GLN A 20 1.35 8.90 5.55
CA GLN A 20 0.80 10.26 5.65
C GLN A 20 0.67 10.96 4.29
N GLU A 21 1.63 10.79 3.39
CA GLU A 21 1.50 11.30 2.01
C GLU A 21 0.38 10.58 1.27
N PHE A 22 0.27 9.26 1.45
CA PHE A 22 -0.79 8.46 0.84
C PHE A 22 -2.18 8.91 1.29
N TYR A 23 -2.41 9.06 2.60
CA TYR A 23 -3.70 9.56 3.10
C TYR A 23 -4.00 10.98 2.63
N ARG A 24 -2.99 11.87 2.56
CA ARG A 24 -3.18 13.21 1.99
C ARG A 24 -3.63 13.15 0.52
N LEU A 25 -3.04 12.26 -0.28
CA LEU A 25 -3.46 12.03 -1.66
C LEU A 25 -4.86 11.43 -1.76
N VAL A 26 -5.19 10.44 -0.94
CA VAL A 26 -6.52 9.83 -0.87
C VAL A 26 -7.60 10.88 -0.57
N VAL A 27 -7.35 11.76 0.40
CA VAL A 27 -8.27 12.86 0.76
C VAL A 27 -8.34 13.89 -0.37
N LYS A 28 -7.20 14.29 -0.94
CA LYS A 28 -7.12 15.27 -2.04
C LYS A 28 -7.88 14.79 -3.28
N HIS A 29 -7.73 13.52 -3.64
CA HIS A 29 -8.38 12.91 -4.80
C HIS A 29 -9.75 12.31 -4.48
N ARG A 30 -10.22 12.41 -3.22
CA ARG A 30 -11.49 11.83 -2.76
C ARG A 30 -11.64 10.34 -3.10
N ALA A 31 -10.53 9.61 -3.11
CA ALA A 31 -10.50 8.19 -3.50
C ALA A 31 -11.38 7.32 -2.60
N GLU A 32 -11.59 7.72 -1.34
CA GLU A 32 -12.45 7.01 -0.38
C GLU A 32 -13.90 7.49 -0.34
N ARG A 33 -14.30 8.45 -1.17
CA ARG A 33 -15.66 9.02 -1.11
C ARG A 33 -16.78 8.01 -1.43
N TYR A 34 -16.44 6.90 -2.09
CA TYR A 34 -17.33 5.78 -2.36
C TYR A 34 -16.81 4.44 -1.80
N SER A 35 -15.71 4.46 -1.03
CA SER A 35 -15.21 3.24 -0.40
C SER A 35 -16.18 2.81 0.70
N LYS A 36 -16.89 1.70 0.47
CA LYS A 36 -17.83 1.08 1.44
C LYS A 36 -17.07 0.41 2.60
N GLY A 37 -16.27 1.17 3.34
CA GLY A 37 -15.47 0.68 4.46
C GLY A 37 -14.20 -0.09 4.07
N TYR A 38 -13.83 -0.12 2.78
CA TYR A 38 -12.57 -0.69 2.33
C TYR A 38 -11.49 0.40 2.29
N ASN A 39 -10.47 0.25 3.14
CA ASN A 39 -9.39 1.21 3.28
C ASN A 39 -8.53 1.23 2.01
N SER A 40 -8.35 2.41 1.41
CA SER A 40 -7.51 2.59 0.21
C SER A 40 -6.07 2.13 0.44
N TRP A 41 -5.59 2.20 1.68
CA TRP A 41 -4.27 1.70 2.05
C TRP A 41 -4.19 0.18 1.95
N ASP A 42 -5.19 -0.55 2.46
CA ASP A 42 -5.25 -2.02 2.37
C ASP A 42 -5.39 -2.50 0.92
N HIS A 43 -6.12 -1.73 0.09
CA HIS A 43 -6.17 -2.00 -1.36
C HIS A 43 -4.80 -1.85 -2.02
N PHE A 44 -4.09 -0.76 -1.68
CA PHE A 44 -2.76 -0.48 -2.21
C PHE A 44 -1.73 -1.54 -1.78
N THR A 45 -1.72 -1.92 -0.49
CA THR A 45 -0.81 -2.94 0.02
C THR A 45 -1.05 -4.30 -0.63
N ALA A 46 -2.31 -4.69 -0.85
CA ALA A 46 -2.66 -5.92 -1.56
C ALA A 46 -2.17 -5.92 -3.02
N MET A 47 -2.38 -4.80 -3.74
CA MET A 47 -1.90 -4.65 -5.13
C MET A 47 -0.37 -4.67 -5.21
N LEU A 48 0.30 -3.96 -4.30
CA LEU A 48 1.77 -3.94 -4.22
C LEU A 48 2.32 -5.35 -3.93
N PHE A 49 1.66 -6.09 -3.05
CA PHE A 49 2.02 -7.48 -2.76
C PHE A 49 1.85 -8.38 -3.98
N CYS A 50 0.74 -8.25 -4.71
CA CYS A 50 0.48 -9.01 -5.94
C CYS A 50 1.52 -8.73 -7.03
N GLN A 51 1.92 -7.47 -7.20
CA GLN A 51 2.96 -7.06 -8.15
C GLN A 51 4.34 -7.60 -7.75
N LEU A 52 4.68 -7.57 -6.46
CA LEU A 52 5.96 -8.08 -5.94
C LEU A 52 6.06 -9.60 -5.93
N ALA A 53 4.94 -10.29 -5.72
CA ALA A 53 4.82 -11.74 -5.91
C ALA A 53 4.93 -12.16 -7.39
N GLN A 54 5.17 -11.20 -8.29
CA GLN A 54 5.32 -11.41 -9.73
C GLN A 54 4.09 -12.11 -10.34
N ALA A 55 2.89 -11.80 -9.82
CA ALA A 55 1.65 -12.22 -10.44
C ALA A 55 1.53 -11.52 -11.80
N LYS A 56 2.08 -12.14 -12.85
CA LYS A 56 2.02 -11.67 -14.23
C LYS A 56 0.59 -11.61 -14.79
N SER A 57 -0.38 -12.16 -14.07
CA SER A 57 -1.81 -12.11 -14.38
C SER A 57 -2.64 -12.63 -13.21
N LEU A 58 -3.85 -12.09 -13.02
CA LEU A 58 -4.94 -12.73 -12.27
C LEU A 58 -5.61 -13.81 -13.16
N ARG A 59 -4.81 -14.71 -13.75
CA ARG A 59 -5.30 -15.73 -14.69
C ARG A 59 -4.63 -17.06 -14.45
#